data_AF-F0IZE5-F1
#
_entry.id   AF-F0IZE5-F1
#
_cell.length_a   1.000
_cell.length_b   1.000
_cell.length_c   1.000
_cell.angle_alpha   90.00
_cell.angle_beta   90.00
_cell.angle_gamma   90.00
#
_symmetry.space_group_name_H-M   'P 1'
#
loop_
_entity.id
_entity.type
_entity.pdbx_description
1 polymer ?
#
loop_
_entity_poly.entity_id
_entity_poly.type
_entity_poly.pdbx_seq_one_letter_code
_entity_poly.pdbx_strand_id
1 'polypeptide(L)'
;MVSPDHALFLDGVLVQAKDLVDGTMIAPDRRISRVTYFHVELDRHDVLLAEGAPAESFLDTGHRGLFENAGEPITLHPDLMQARREAEGCAPLVTGGDALAAIRARLAARRAAQGFALVRVRPALRHGDLIIEASEEKPGTFRFALPANATEFELLAGTFVPAEVDPVSTDRRRLGLSVAGLALDGVALDLETAIPAPGRLPRAGGDAGVWTSGNAGIRLPRAGAELALTLTAQALFWTAPAAMRRASA
;
A
#
# COMPACT_ATOMS: atom_id res chain seq x y z
N MET A 1 15.51 -14.16 -1.74
CA MET A 1 14.06 -14.00 -1.50
C MET A 1 13.73 -14.64 -0.17
N VAL A 2 12.72 -14.14 0.53
CA VAL A 2 12.31 -14.65 1.86
C VAL A 2 10.78 -14.69 1.94
N SER A 3 10.24 -15.44 2.89
CA SER A 3 8.80 -15.45 3.14
C SER A 3 8.35 -14.08 3.71
N PRO A 4 7.05 -13.71 3.58
CA PRO A 4 6.57 -12.40 4.02
C PRO A 4 6.81 -12.10 5.50
N ASP A 5 6.76 -13.12 6.36
CA ASP A 5 6.89 -12.98 7.81
C ASP A 5 8.33 -13.11 8.32
N HIS A 6 9.28 -13.49 7.46
CA HIS A 6 10.68 -13.59 7.84
C HIS A 6 11.27 -12.21 8.13
N ALA A 7 11.97 -12.06 9.25
CA ALA A 7 12.52 -10.79 9.68
C ALA A 7 13.98 -10.58 9.26
N LEU A 8 14.24 -9.35 8.80
CA LEU A 8 15.59 -8.84 8.57
C LEU A 8 16.04 -8.03 9.79
N PHE A 9 17.31 -8.16 10.16
CA PHE A 9 17.91 -7.39 11.24
C PHE A 9 18.43 -6.06 10.69
N LEU A 10 17.73 -4.97 11.01
CA LEU A 10 17.98 -3.63 10.48
C LEU A 10 18.00 -2.64 11.64
N ASP A 11 19.07 -1.86 11.75
CA ASP A 11 19.22 -0.79 12.74
C ASP A 11 18.94 -1.23 14.19
N GLY A 12 19.33 -2.46 14.55
CA GLY A 12 19.19 -3.01 15.90
C GLY A 12 17.84 -3.67 16.20
N VAL A 13 16.94 -3.76 15.22
CA VAL A 13 15.61 -4.38 15.37
C VAL A 13 15.34 -5.41 14.28
N LEU A 14 14.40 -6.32 14.54
CA LEU A 14 13.86 -7.24 13.54
C LEU A 14 12.67 -6.60 12.83
N VAL A 15 12.66 -6.64 11.50
CA VAL A 15 11.56 -6.14 10.67
C VAL A 15 11.14 -7.20 9.66
N GLN A 16 9.86 -7.57 9.64
CA GLN A 16 9.35 -8.55 8.68
C GLN A 16 9.46 -8.04 7.24
N ALA A 17 9.79 -8.92 6.30
CA ALA A 17 9.95 -8.57 4.90
C ALA A 17 8.69 -7.89 4.30
N LYS A 18 7.48 -8.35 4.68
CA LYS A 18 6.21 -7.73 4.27
C LYS A 18 6.09 -6.27 4.71
N ASP A 19 6.72 -5.91 5.83
CA ASP A 19 6.69 -4.56 6.37
C ASP A 19 7.68 -3.62 5.68
N LEU A 20 8.55 -4.15 4.83
CA LEU A 20 9.48 -3.39 4.00
C LEU A 20 8.99 -3.24 2.55
N VAL A 21 7.90 -3.93 2.18
CA VAL A 21 7.33 -3.87 0.83
C VAL A 21 6.97 -2.43 0.46
N ASP A 22 7.40 -2.05 -0.73
CA ASP A 22 7.38 -0.68 -1.23
C ASP A 22 6.82 -0.53 -2.66
N GLY A 23 6.24 -1.63 -3.18
CA GLY A 23 5.60 -1.70 -4.49
C GLY A 23 6.55 -1.68 -5.69
N THR A 24 7.86 -1.52 -5.48
CA THR A 24 8.85 -1.36 -6.55
C THR A 24 10.11 -2.20 -6.33
N MET A 25 11.06 -1.71 -5.53
CA MET A 25 12.35 -2.37 -5.27
C MET A 25 12.21 -3.57 -4.33
N ILE A 26 11.30 -3.47 -3.37
CA ILE A 26 10.94 -4.55 -2.45
C ILE A 26 9.48 -4.90 -2.73
N ALA A 27 9.28 -6.00 -3.44
CA ALA A 27 7.96 -6.43 -3.87
C ALA A 27 7.79 -7.95 -3.75
N PRO A 28 6.56 -8.45 -3.52
CA PRO A 28 6.28 -9.87 -3.61
C PRO A 28 6.53 -10.39 -5.02
N ASP A 29 7.30 -11.47 -5.17
CA ASP A 29 7.43 -12.12 -6.48
C ASP A 29 6.23 -13.02 -6.73
N ARG A 30 5.40 -12.64 -7.70
CA ARG A 30 4.19 -13.37 -8.10
C ARG A 30 4.39 -14.30 -9.30
N ARG A 31 5.61 -14.36 -9.84
CA ARG A 31 5.94 -15.19 -11.02
C ARG A 31 6.35 -16.61 -10.62
N ILE A 32 6.69 -16.81 -9.34
CA ILE A 32 7.10 -18.10 -8.82
C ILE A 32 5.85 -18.93 -8.48
N SER A 33 5.69 -20.06 -9.16
CA SER A 33 4.59 -21.01 -8.93
C SER A 33 4.85 -21.98 -7.80
N ARG A 34 6.13 -22.21 -7.45
CA ARG A 34 6.54 -23.09 -6.34
C ARG A 34 7.83 -22.58 -5.70
N VAL A 35 7.85 -22.56 -4.38
CA VAL A 35 9.01 -22.18 -3.57
C VAL A 35 9.23 -23.23 -2.48
N THR A 36 10.49 -23.51 -2.17
CA THR A 36 10.88 -24.31 -1.02
C THR A 36 11.56 -23.38 -0.02
N TYR A 37 11.06 -23.33 1.20
CA TYR A 37 11.63 -22.52 2.28
C TYR A 37 12.56 -23.36 3.15
N PHE A 38 13.76 -22.86 3.37
CA PHE A 38 14.69 -23.41 4.35
C PHE A 38 14.76 -22.47 5.54
N HIS A 39 14.57 -23.03 6.73
CA HIS A 39 14.70 -22.32 7.98
C HIS A 39 15.90 -22.90 8.73
N VAL A 40 16.81 -22.03 9.16
CA VAL A 40 18.02 -22.42 9.89
C VAL A 40 17.81 -22.12 11.35
N GLU A 41 17.72 -23.15 12.18
CA GLU A 41 17.62 -23.02 13.63
C GLU A 41 18.99 -23.12 14.29
N LEU A 42 19.19 -22.36 15.36
CA LEU A 42 20.38 -22.36 16.20
C LEU A 42 19.98 -22.65 17.65
N ASP A 43 20.94 -22.96 18.51
CA ASP A 43 20.71 -23.20 19.96
C ASP A 43 20.02 -22.01 20.66
N ARG A 44 20.24 -20.80 20.15
CA ARG A 44 19.53 -19.59 20.51
C ARG A 44 19.17 -18.85 19.24
N HIS A 45 18.01 -18.22 19.24
CA HIS A 45 17.63 -17.34 18.15
C HIS A 45 18.69 -16.23 18.01
N ASP A 46 19.19 -16.03 16.80
CA ASP A 46 20.29 -15.10 16.51
C ASP A 46 20.18 -14.58 15.07
N VAL A 47 21.12 -13.74 14.67
CA VAL A 47 21.21 -13.16 13.34
C VAL A 47 22.19 -13.97 12.47
N LEU A 48 21.70 -14.37 11.29
CA LEU A 48 22.48 -15.02 10.24
C LEU A 48 22.70 -14.05 9.07
N LEU A 49 23.75 -14.30 8.29
CA LEU A 49 23.92 -13.63 6.99
C LEU A 49 23.33 -14.50 5.89
N ALA A 50 22.23 -14.06 5.29
CA ALA A 50 21.59 -14.70 4.14
C ALA A 50 21.84 -13.84 2.89
N GLU A 51 22.67 -14.34 1.96
CA GLU A 51 23.10 -13.57 0.77
C GLU A 51 23.68 -12.18 1.12
N GLY A 52 24.38 -12.11 2.25
CA GLY A 52 24.97 -10.87 2.78
C GLY A 52 23.99 -9.94 3.52
N ALA A 53 22.70 -10.27 3.59
CA ALA A 53 21.72 -9.55 4.39
C ALA A 53 21.60 -10.15 5.80
N PRO A 54 21.73 -9.35 6.87
CA PRO A 54 21.42 -9.81 8.23
C PRO A 54 19.94 -10.18 8.36
N ALA A 55 19.67 -11.43 8.70
CA ALA A 55 18.33 -12.02 8.80
C ALA A 55 18.21 -12.85 10.07
N GLU A 56 17.00 -13.00 10.58
CA GLU A 56 16.77 -13.84 11.75
C GLU A 56 17.05 -15.33 11.46
N SER A 57 17.55 -16.07 12.44
CA SER A 57 17.46 -17.52 12.44
C SER A 57 16.01 -17.95 12.71
N PHE A 58 15.69 -19.23 12.55
CA PHE A 58 14.37 -19.73 12.91
C PHE A 58 14.17 -19.66 14.42
N LEU A 59 13.11 -18.96 14.84
CA LEU A 59 12.53 -19.08 16.17
C LEU A 59 11.25 -19.91 16.08
N ASP A 60 11.24 -21.03 16.81
CA ASP A 60 10.06 -21.88 16.84
C ASP A 60 8.94 -21.26 17.67
N THR A 61 8.06 -20.52 17.01
CA THR A 61 6.83 -20.01 17.64
C THR A 61 5.66 -20.97 17.48
N GLY A 62 5.88 -22.28 17.49
CA GLY A 62 4.82 -23.27 17.25
C GLY A 62 4.56 -23.53 15.77
N HIS A 63 5.60 -23.40 14.95
CA HIS A 63 5.51 -23.64 13.50
C HIS A 63 6.40 -24.79 13.05
N ARG A 64 7.17 -25.41 13.97
CA ARG A 64 8.08 -26.51 13.62
C ARG A 64 7.36 -27.64 12.88
N GLY A 65 6.15 -28.01 13.28
CA GLY A 65 5.39 -29.07 12.63
C GLY A 65 4.98 -28.83 11.18
N LEU A 66 5.27 -27.66 10.62
CA LEU A 66 5.06 -27.36 9.20
C LEU A 66 6.24 -27.81 8.31
N PHE A 67 7.36 -28.24 8.89
CA PHE A 67 8.55 -28.65 8.14
C PHE A 67 8.59 -30.17 7.90
N GLU A 68 9.10 -30.59 6.74
CA GLU A 68 9.20 -32.00 6.35
C GLU A 68 10.06 -32.85 7.29
N ASN A 69 10.99 -32.23 8.02
CA ASN A 69 11.86 -32.86 9.01
C ASN A 69 11.31 -32.80 10.45
N ALA A 70 10.07 -32.36 10.64
CA ALA A 70 9.46 -32.22 11.95
C ALA A 70 8.70 -33.46 12.42
N GLY A 71 8.54 -33.57 13.75
CA GLY A 71 7.58 -34.47 14.37
C GLY A 71 6.16 -33.89 14.36
N GLU A 72 5.31 -34.30 15.31
CA GLU A 72 3.91 -33.85 15.37
C GLU A 72 3.77 -32.31 15.49
N PRO A 73 2.79 -31.69 14.80
CA PRO A 73 2.60 -30.25 14.86
C PRO A 73 2.01 -29.78 16.20
N ILE A 74 2.63 -28.75 16.77
CA ILE A 74 2.05 -27.96 17.87
C ILE A 74 1.90 -26.53 17.38
N THR A 75 0.66 -26.12 17.06
CA THR A 75 0.35 -24.73 16.75
C THR A 75 0.12 -23.97 18.05
N LEU A 76 0.92 -22.95 18.33
CA LEU A 76 0.73 -22.09 19.51
C LEU A 76 -0.44 -21.11 19.31
N HIS A 77 -1.06 -20.68 20.41
CA HIS A 77 -1.99 -19.55 20.39
C HIS A 77 -1.21 -18.26 20.04
N PRO A 78 -1.80 -17.29 19.28
CA PRO A 78 -1.12 -16.06 18.88
C PRO A 78 -0.43 -15.29 20.02
N ASP A 79 -1.08 -15.21 21.19
CA ASP A 79 -0.51 -14.55 22.37
C ASP A 79 0.76 -15.25 22.88
N LEU A 80 0.79 -16.59 22.83
CA LEU A 80 1.96 -17.38 23.20
C LEU A 80 3.09 -17.25 22.17
N MET A 81 2.74 -17.12 20.88
CA MET A 81 3.73 -16.83 19.84
C MET A 81 4.41 -15.47 20.09
N GLN A 82 3.64 -14.47 20.47
CA GLN A 82 4.13 -13.12 20.74
C GLN A 82 5.00 -13.08 22.01
N ALA A 83 4.51 -13.66 23.11
CA ALA A 83 5.27 -13.76 24.36
C ALA A 83 6.61 -14.48 24.14
N ARG A 84 6.63 -15.53 23.31
CA ARG A 84 7.85 -16.25 22.97
C ARG A 84 8.82 -15.39 22.15
N ARG A 85 8.34 -14.63 21.18
CA ARG A 85 9.17 -13.67 20.43
C ARG A 85 9.80 -12.62 21.35
N GLU A 86 9.07 -12.14 22.34
CA GLU A 86 9.58 -11.15 23.30
C GLU A 86 10.62 -11.75 24.25
N ALA A 87 10.44 -13.00 24.68
CA ALA A 87 11.33 -13.67 25.62
C ALA A 87 12.60 -14.25 24.97
N GLU A 88 12.47 -14.83 23.78
CA GLU A 88 13.51 -15.61 23.10
C GLU A 88 14.04 -14.93 21.83
N GLY A 89 13.49 -13.78 21.44
CA GLY A 89 13.94 -12.97 20.30
C GLY A 89 15.39 -12.48 20.45
N CYS A 90 16.19 -12.52 19.37
CA CYS A 90 17.56 -11.98 19.38
C CYS A 90 17.57 -10.44 19.38
N ALA A 91 16.48 -9.82 18.94
CA ALA A 91 16.23 -8.39 18.98
C ALA A 91 14.71 -8.11 18.95
N PRO A 92 14.27 -6.88 19.30
CA PRO A 92 12.85 -6.51 19.26
C PRO A 92 12.29 -6.61 17.85
N LEU A 93 11.14 -7.29 17.71
CA LEU A 93 10.37 -7.30 16.46
C LEU A 93 9.52 -6.02 16.37
N VAL A 94 9.70 -5.24 15.31
CA VAL A 94 8.91 -4.03 15.06
C VAL A 94 8.02 -4.19 13.83
N THR A 95 6.73 -3.96 14.01
CA THR A 95 5.69 -4.00 12.95
C THR A 95 5.07 -2.62 12.68
N GLY A 96 5.53 -1.59 13.40
CA GLY A 96 5.06 -0.20 13.33
C GLY A 96 5.96 0.75 14.14
N GLY A 97 5.57 2.02 14.21
CA GLY A 97 6.25 3.03 15.03
C GLY A 97 7.52 3.63 14.42
N ASP A 98 8.18 4.48 15.20
CA ASP A 98 9.26 5.36 14.73
C ASP A 98 10.46 4.61 14.16
N ALA A 99 10.81 3.46 14.76
CA ALA A 99 11.92 2.63 14.28
C ALA A 99 11.68 2.13 12.84
N LEU A 100 10.47 1.60 12.58
CA LEU A 100 10.10 1.14 11.25
C LEU A 100 9.98 2.30 10.26
N ALA A 101 9.43 3.43 10.70
CA ALA A 101 9.32 4.62 9.88
C ALA A 101 10.70 5.15 9.45
N ALA A 102 11.69 5.16 10.36
CA ALA A 102 13.05 5.56 10.06
C ALA A 102 13.73 4.63 9.04
N ILE A 103 13.56 3.32 9.19
CA ILE A 103 14.06 2.31 8.24
C ILE A 103 13.44 2.54 6.85
N ARG A 104 12.12 2.66 6.77
CA ARG A 104 11.40 2.91 5.51
C ARG A 104 11.78 4.24 4.87
N ALA A 105 11.97 5.29 5.66
CA ALA A 105 12.41 6.59 5.16
C ALA A 105 13.81 6.51 4.54
N ARG A 106 14.73 5.77 5.15
CA ARG A 106 16.07 5.53 4.60
C ARG A 106 16.00 4.72 3.29
N LEU A 107 15.15 3.70 3.21
CA LEU A 107 14.93 2.94 1.97
C LEU A 107 14.32 3.82 0.86
N ALA A 108 13.35 4.67 1.20
CA ALA A 108 12.77 5.64 0.28
C ALA A 108 13.80 6.66 -0.22
N ALA A 109 14.68 7.16 0.65
CA ALA A 109 15.77 8.06 0.28
C ALA A 109 16.78 7.39 -0.67
N ARG A 110 17.15 6.13 -0.40
CA ARG A 110 17.99 5.34 -1.31
C ARG A 110 17.33 5.14 -2.67
N ARG A 111 16.02 4.88 -2.69
CA ARG A 111 15.25 4.78 -3.94
C ARG A 111 15.26 6.08 -4.71
N ALA A 112 15.01 7.21 -4.06
CA ALA A 112 15.06 8.52 -4.67
C ALA A 112 16.45 8.84 -5.26
N ALA A 113 17.52 8.46 -4.56
CA ALA A 113 18.90 8.61 -5.04
C ALA A 113 19.18 7.80 -6.32
N GLN A 114 18.42 6.72 -6.57
CA GLN A 114 18.47 5.94 -7.81
C GLN A 114 17.60 6.55 -8.94
N GLY A 115 17.04 7.74 -8.73
CA GLY A 115 16.26 8.50 -9.71
C GLY A 115 14.77 8.14 -9.79
N PHE A 116 14.27 7.35 -8.83
CA PHE A 116 12.83 7.15 -8.69
C PHE A 116 12.18 8.40 -8.10
N ALA A 117 10.99 8.74 -8.57
CA ALA A 117 10.23 9.88 -8.07
C ALA A 117 8.86 9.44 -7.60
N LEU A 118 8.45 9.92 -6.43
CA LEU A 118 7.08 9.75 -5.95
C LEU A 118 6.18 10.73 -6.71
N VAL A 119 5.17 10.19 -7.39
CA VAL A 119 4.22 10.96 -8.19
C VAL A 119 2.82 10.78 -7.63
N ARG A 120 2.07 11.87 -7.66
CA ARG A 120 0.67 11.91 -7.25
C ARG A 120 -0.22 11.76 -8.48
N VAL A 121 -1.18 10.84 -8.42
CA VAL A 121 -2.17 10.69 -9.49
C VAL A 121 -3.01 11.95 -9.54
N ARG A 122 -3.07 12.58 -10.72
CA ARG A 122 -4.11 13.56 -11.01
C ARG A 122 -5.37 12.80 -11.44
N PRO A 123 -6.52 13.05 -10.79
CA PRO A 123 -7.75 12.39 -11.19
C PRO A 123 -8.18 12.87 -12.58
N ALA A 124 -8.78 11.96 -13.36
CA ALA A 124 -9.44 12.27 -14.61
C ALA A 124 -10.87 11.68 -14.58
N LEU A 125 -11.77 12.20 -15.40
CA LEU A 125 -13.06 11.54 -15.66
C LEU A 125 -13.03 10.89 -17.03
N ARG A 126 -13.71 9.76 -17.16
CA ARG A 126 -13.98 9.12 -18.45
C ARG A 126 -15.48 9.11 -18.73
N HIS A 127 -15.85 9.47 -19.95
CA HIS A 127 -17.21 9.36 -20.47
C HIS A 127 -17.15 8.74 -21.88
N GLY A 128 -17.53 7.47 -22.01
CA GLY A 128 -17.26 6.71 -23.24
C GLY A 128 -15.75 6.65 -23.52
N ASP A 129 -15.34 7.18 -24.67
CA ASP A 129 -13.94 7.28 -25.11
C ASP A 129 -13.29 8.63 -24.75
N LEU A 130 -14.07 9.58 -24.20
CA LEU A 130 -13.56 10.89 -23.81
C LEU A 130 -12.89 10.82 -22.44
N ILE A 131 -11.65 11.29 -22.36
CA ILE A 131 -10.93 11.58 -21.11
C ILE A 131 -11.02 13.08 -20.84
N ILE A 132 -11.47 13.42 -19.64
CA ILE A 132 -11.62 14.78 -19.14
C ILE A 132 -10.59 14.97 -18.03
N GLU A 133 -9.55 15.71 -18.36
CA GLU A 133 -8.47 16.03 -17.42
C GLU A 133 -8.95 17.04 -16.36
N ALA A 134 -8.48 16.85 -15.13
CA ALA A 134 -8.72 17.80 -14.06
C ALA A 134 -7.82 19.05 -14.20
N SER A 135 -8.40 20.21 -13.92
CA SER A 135 -7.63 21.39 -13.50
C SER A 135 -7.55 21.42 -11.97
N GLU A 136 -6.36 21.56 -11.42
CA GLU A 136 -6.17 21.70 -9.96
C GLU A 136 -6.18 23.19 -9.61
N GLU A 137 -7.17 23.64 -8.85
CA GLU A 137 -7.30 25.04 -8.43
C GLU A 137 -6.38 25.33 -7.23
N LYS A 138 -6.36 24.39 -6.29
CA LYS A 138 -5.53 24.39 -5.09
C LYS A 138 -5.25 22.94 -4.68
N PRO A 139 -4.23 22.67 -3.85
CA PRO A 139 -3.87 21.31 -3.47
C PRO A 139 -5.08 20.50 -2.99
N GLY A 140 -5.41 19.43 -3.72
CA GLY A 140 -6.53 18.54 -3.37
C GLY A 140 -7.91 18.98 -3.85
N THR A 141 -8.05 20.10 -4.56
CA THR A 141 -9.33 20.54 -5.16
C THR A 141 -9.19 20.62 -6.67
N PHE A 142 -10.02 19.86 -7.37
CA PHE A 142 -10.01 19.69 -8.82
C PHE A 142 -11.32 20.11 -9.45
N ARG A 143 -11.26 20.62 -10.68
CA ARG A 143 -12.42 20.95 -11.50
C ARG A 143 -12.36 20.25 -12.85
N PHE A 144 -13.51 19.77 -13.30
CA PHE A 144 -13.72 19.11 -14.58
C PHE A 144 -14.77 19.87 -15.39
N ALA A 145 -14.43 20.23 -16.62
CA ALA A 145 -15.40 20.73 -17.59
C ALA A 145 -16.16 19.54 -18.19
N LEU A 146 -17.47 19.48 -17.95
CA LEU A 146 -18.29 18.33 -18.34
C LEU A 146 -18.87 18.50 -19.75
N PRO A 147 -18.98 17.42 -20.54
CA PRO A 147 -19.71 17.43 -21.80
C PRO A 147 -21.20 17.65 -21.56
N ALA A 148 -21.87 18.30 -22.52
CA ALA A 148 -23.30 18.53 -22.44
C ALA A 148 -24.09 17.21 -22.34
N ASN A 149 -25.16 17.22 -21.54
CA ASN A 149 -26.10 16.11 -21.38
C ASN A 149 -25.53 14.80 -20.78
N ALA A 150 -24.32 14.80 -20.24
CA ALA A 150 -23.76 13.64 -19.55
C ALA A 150 -24.04 13.68 -18.04
N THR A 151 -24.45 12.54 -17.48
CA THR A 151 -24.71 12.37 -16.04
C THR A 151 -23.92 11.23 -15.41
N GLU A 152 -23.25 10.41 -16.21
CA GLU A 152 -22.46 9.27 -15.74
C GLU A 152 -21.03 9.35 -16.24
N PHE A 153 -20.10 9.16 -15.31
CA PHE A 153 -18.67 9.23 -15.54
C PHE A 153 -17.96 8.10 -14.77
N GLU A 154 -16.77 7.73 -15.21
CA GLU A 154 -15.83 6.96 -14.40
C GLU A 154 -14.72 7.89 -13.91
N LEU A 155 -14.56 8.01 -12.60
CA LEU A 155 -13.41 8.65 -11.97
C LEU A 155 -12.20 7.72 -12.07
N LEU A 156 -11.21 8.16 -12.84
CA LEU A 156 -9.92 7.50 -13.00
C LEU A 156 -9.00 7.95 -11.87
N ALA A 157 -8.72 7.00 -10.97
CA ALA A 157 -8.10 7.25 -9.67
C ALA A 157 -6.79 6.47 -9.48
N GLY A 158 -6.64 5.35 -10.19
CA GLY A 158 -5.59 4.37 -9.88
C GLY A 158 -5.78 3.75 -8.49
N THR A 159 -4.83 2.91 -8.08
CA THR A 159 -4.77 2.38 -6.72
C THR A 159 -3.36 2.47 -6.16
N PHE A 160 -3.26 2.54 -4.83
CA PHE A 160 -2.00 2.51 -4.11
C PHE A 160 -2.18 1.83 -2.74
N VAL A 161 -1.06 1.50 -2.10
CA VAL A 161 -1.04 1.04 -0.71
C VAL A 161 -0.28 2.08 0.11
N PRO A 162 -0.91 2.77 1.08
CA PRO A 162 -0.27 3.84 1.83
C PRO A 162 1.08 3.46 2.45
N ALA A 163 1.18 2.28 3.07
CA ALA A 163 2.41 1.80 3.69
C ALA A 163 3.57 1.49 2.70
N GLU A 164 3.31 1.48 1.38
CA GLU A 164 4.35 1.32 0.35
C GLU A 164 5.02 2.65 -0.04
N VAL A 165 4.40 3.78 0.31
CA VAL A 165 4.81 5.13 -0.13
C VAL A 165 5.03 6.11 1.02
N ASP A 166 4.29 5.96 2.12
CA ASP A 166 4.44 6.73 3.34
C ASP A 166 5.17 5.88 4.39
N PRO A 167 6.41 6.25 4.78
CA PRO A 167 7.18 5.53 5.77
C PRO A 167 6.46 5.31 7.11
N VAL A 168 5.58 6.24 7.51
CA VAL A 168 4.89 6.20 8.81
C VAL A 168 3.62 5.34 8.75
N SER A 169 3.04 5.17 7.56
CA SER A 169 1.77 4.48 7.42
C SER A 169 1.90 2.96 7.63
N THR A 170 0.99 2.41 8.43
CA THR A 170 0.81 0.95 8.58
C THR A 170 -0.39 0.44 7.76
N ASP A 171 -1.08 1.32 7.04
CA ASP A 171 -2.24 0.94 6.24
C ASP A 171 -1.80 0.20 4.98
N ARG A 172 -2.06 -1.11 4.97
CA ARG A 172 -1.75 -2.05 3.89
C ARG A 172 -2.93 -2.29 2.95
N ARG A 173 -4.06 -1.59 3.14
CA ARG A 173 -5.21 -1.67 2.22
C ARG A 173 -4.81 -1.07 0.88
N ARG A 174 -5.39 -1.64 -0.18
CA ARG A 174 -5.29 -1.08 -1.54
C ARG A 174 -6.41 -0.08 -1.72
N LEU A 175 -6.06 1.20 -1.79
CA LEU A 175 -6.98 2.34 -1.80
C LEU A 175 -6.89 3.08 -3.14
N GLY A 176 -7.96 3.76 -3.53
CA GLY A 176 -7.97 4.74 -4.61
C GLY A 176 -7.83 6.16 -4.07
N LEU A 177 -8.86 6.99 -4.24
CA LEU A 177 -8.90 8.38 -3.73
C LEU A 177 -9.76 8.46 -2.48
N SER A 178 -9.43 9.36 -1.56
CA SER A 178 -10.33 9.73 -0.46
C SER A 178 -11.07 11.01 -0.84
N VAL A 179 -12.34 10.86 -1.22
CA VAL A 179 -13.21 11.94 -1.69
C VAL A 179 -13.93 12.58 -0.50
N ALA A 180 -13.60 13.82 -0.18
CA ALA A 180 -14.23 14.58 0.89
C ALA A 180 -15.41 15.43 0.41
N GLY A 181 -15.48 15.75 -0.89
CA GLY A 181 -16.58 16.52 -1.45
C GLY A 181 -16.69 16.41 -2.96
N LEU A 182 -17.93 16.47 -3.43
CA LEU A 182 -18.30 16.61 -4.84
C LEU A 182 -19.32 17.74 -4.96
N ALA A 183 -19.19 18.58 -5.96
CA ALA A 183 -20.18 19.62 -6.26
C ALA A 183 -20.39 19.78 -7.76
N LEU A 184 -21.65 19.85 -8.19
CA LEU A 184 -22.05 20.09 -9.59
C LEU A 184 -22.52 21.53 -9.75
N ASP A 185 -21.85 22.29 -10.61
CA ASP A 185 -22.12 23.73 -10.83
C ASP A 185 -22.19 24.52 -9.50
N GLY A 186 -21.31 24.19 -8.55
CA GLY A 186 -21.26 24.81 -7.22
C GLY A 186 -22.25 24.25 -6.19
N VAL A 187 -23.13 23.32 -6.56
CA VAL A 187 -24.07 22.67 -5.63
C VAL A 187 -23.50 21.37 -5.10
N ALA A 188 -23.34 21.26 -3.78
CA ALA A 188 -22.81 20.06 -3.14
C ALA A 188 -23.67 18.82 -3.42
N LEU A 189 -23.01 17.69 -3.68
CA LEU A 189 -23.63 16.40 -3.90
C LEU A 189 -23.46 15.50 -2.67
N ASP A 190 -24.45 14.64 -2.44
CA ASP A 190 -24.33 13.53 -1.51
C ASP A 190 -23.33 12.50 -2.08
N LEU A 191 -22.23 12.27 -1.37
CA LEU A 191 -21.16 11.36 -1.83
C LEU A 191 -21.63 9.91 -1.91
N GLU A 192 -22.55 9.50 -1.04
CA GLU A 192 -23.00 8.11 -0.97
C GLU A 192 -23.78 7.71 -2.23
N THR A 193 -24.55 8.66 -2.76
CA THR A 193 -25.36 8.56 -3.98
C THR A 193 -24.53 8.86 -5.23
N ALA A 194 -23.67 9.88 -5.18
CA ALA A 194 -22.86 10.29 -6.31
C ALA A 194 -21.75 9.29 -6.65
N ILE A 195 -21.25 8.53 -5.67
CA ILE A 195 -20.24 7.48 -5.85
C ILE A 195 -20.87 6.12 -5.48
N PRO A 196 -21.37 5.31 -6.42
CA PRO A 196 -22.04 4.06 -6.08
C PRO A 196 -21.12 3.02 -5.44
N ALA A 197 -21.70 2.13 -4.62
CA ALA A 197 -21.00 1.13 -3.82
C ALA A 197 -19.97 0.24 -4.57
N PRO A 198 -20.15 -0.17 -5.84
CA PRO A 198 -19.16 -1.03 -6.52
C PRO A 198 -17.76 -0.41 -6.61
N GLY A 199 -17.62 0.92 -6.52
CA GLY A 199 -16.35 1.64 -6.56
C GLY A 199 -15.91 2.26 -5.22
N ARG A 200 -16.65 2.02 -4.13
CA ARG A 200 -16.39 2.58 -2.79
C ARG A 200 -15.98 1.49 -1.81
N LEU A 201 -15.04 1.80 -0.93
CA LEU A 201 -14.72 1.00 0.26
C LEU A 201 -15.65 1.36 1.43
N PRO A 202 -16.00 0.39 2.30
CA PRO A 202 -16.73 0.68 3.53
C PRO A 202 -16.01 1.75 4.38
N ARG A 203 -16.78 2.66 4.98
CA ARG A 203 -16.22 3.67 5.88
C ARG A 203 -15.66 3.03 7.15
N ALA A 204 -14.43 3.40 7.51
CA ALA A 204 -13.84 3.12 8.80
C ALA A 204 -14.00 4.32 9.75
N GLY A 205 -13.89 4.08 11.06
CA GLY A 205 -13.88 5.16 12.05
C GLY A 205 -12.71 6.12 11.81
N GLY A 206 -12.99 7.41 11.72
CA GLY A 206 -11.99 8.46 11.46
C GLY A 206 -11.79 8.81 9.99
N ASP A 207 -12.48 8.16 9.05
CA ASP A 207 -12.40 8.52 7.63
C ASP A 207 -12.95 9.94 7.38
N ALA A 208 -12.09 10.82 6.87
CA ALA A 208 -12.46 12.19 6.49
C ALA A 208 -13.18 12.29 5.12
N GLY A 209 -13.38 11.16 4.43
CA GLY A 209 -13.95 11.10 3.10
C GLY A 209 -14.44 9.70 2.72
N VAL A 210 -15.03 9.58 1.53
CA VAL A 210 -15.34 8.31 0.88
C VAL A 210 -14.08 7.79 0.19
N TRP A 211 -13.58 6.64 0.62
CA TRP A 211 -12.50 5.97 -0.10
C TRP A 211 -13.02 5.21 -1.30
N THR A 212 -12.42 5.43 -2.47
CA THR A 212 -12.64 4.55 -3.63
C THR A 212 -11.75 3.31 -3.54
N SER A 213 -12.16 2.20 -4.16
CA SER A 213 -11.37 0.97 -4.28
C SER A 213 -10.41 0.97 -5.50
N GLY A 214 -10.31 2.12 -6.17
CA GLY A 214 -9.66 2.29 -7.46
C GLY A 214 -10.45 3.29 -8.29
N ASN A 215 -10.62 2.99 -9.58
CA ASN A 215 -11.59 3.72 -10.39
C ASN A 215 -13.01 3.54 -9.82
N ALA A 216 -13.82 4.58 -9.91
CA ALA A 216 -15.17 4.58 -9.37
C ALA A 216 -16.16 5.24 -10.33
N GLY A 217 -17.39 4.72 -10.39
CA GLY A 217 -18.47 5.41 -11.08
C GLY A 217 -18.85 6.70 -10.34
N ILE A 218 -19.14 7.76 -11.10
CA ILE A 218 -19.73 9.00 -10.64
C ILE A 218 -21.07 9.16 -11.33
N ARG A 219 -22.14 9.34 -10.53
CA ARG A 219 -23.50 9.61 -11.00
C ARG A 219 -23.94 11.00 -10.57
N LEU A 220 -24.29 11.82 -11.54
CA LEU A 220 -24.80 13.16 -11.32
C LEU A 220 -26.34 13.15 -11.35
N PRO A 221 -27.01 13.94 -10.51
CA PRO A 221 -28.48 13.99 -10.48
C PRO A 221 -29.08 14.66 -11.73
N ARG A 222 -28.27 15.44 -12.47
CA ARG A 222 -28.63 16.12 -13.71
C ARG A 222 -27.36 16.39 -14.51
N ALA A 223 -27.51 16.75 -15.79
CA ALA A 223 -26.42 17.32 -16.55
C ALA A 223 -26.00 18.68 -15.96
N GLY A 224 -24.73 19.00 -16.04
CA GLY A 224 -24.15 20.28 -15.63
C GLY A 224 -22.92 20.61 -16.45
N ALA A 225 -22.34 21.78 -16.22
CA ALA A 225 -21.16 22.25 -16.96
C ALA A 225 -19.86 21.95 -16.23
N GLU A 226 -19.89 21.89 -14.89
CA GLU A 226 -18.68 21.75 -14.08
C GLU A 226 -18.88 20.79 -12.90
N LEU A 227 -17.93 19.87 -12.70
CA LEU A 227 -17.80 19.09 -11.47
C LEU A 227 -16.57 19.54 -10.68
N ALA A 228 -16.76 19.86 -9.40
CA ALA A 228 -15.68 20.07 -8.45
C ALA A 228 -15.50 18.82 -7.57
N LEU A 229 -14.25 18.41 -7.36
CA LEU A 229 -13.83 17.26 -6.56
C LEU A 229 -12.83 17.73 -5.49
N THR A 230 -13.13 17.43 -4.22
CA THR A 230 -12.22 17.69 -3.10
C THR A 230 -11.73 16.39 -2.51
N LEU A 231 -10.41 16.26 -2.39
CA LEU A 231 -9.73 15.05 -1.92
C LEU A 231 -8.98 15.32 -0.62
N THR A 232 -9.09 14.40 0.34
CA THR A 232 -8.26 14.37 1.56
C THR A 232 -7.02 13.52 1.39
N ALA A 233 -7.04 12.57 0.45
CA ALA A 233 -5.90 11.74 0.09
C ALA A 233 -5.99 11.30 -1.38
N GLN A 234 -4.83 11.10 -1.99
CA GLN A 234 -4.68 10.74 -3.40
C GLN A 234 -3.73 9.57 -3.55
N ALA A 235 -3.88 8.83 -4.64
CA ALA A 235 -2.95 7.78 -4.98
C ALA A 235 -1.55 8.34 -5.25
N LEU A 236 -0.57 7.73 -4.60
CA LEU A 236 0.85 8.02 -4.73
C LEU A 236 1.54 6.76 -5.24
N PHE A 237 2.46 6.92 -6.18
CA PHE A 237 3.20 5.81 -6.75
C PHE A 237 4.62 6.23 -7.10
N TRP A 238 5.54 5.28 -6.97
CA TRP A 238 6.91 5.48 -7.40
C TRP A 238 7.03 5.27 -8.89
N THR A 239 7.59 6.26 -9.58
CA THR A 239 7.93 6.16 -11.00
C THR A 239 9.42 5.90 -11.16
N ALA A 240 9.77 4.88 -11.95
CA ALA A 240 11.15 4.61 -12.31
C ALA A 240 11.72 5.73 -13.21
N PRO A 241 13.02 5.99 -13.19
CA PRO A 241 13.66 6.96 -14.09
C PRO A 241 13.37 6.64 -15.56
N ALA A 242 13.32 7.67 -16.41
CA ALA A 242 13.02 7.52 -17.84
C ALA A 242 13.92 6.51 -18.57
N ALA A 243 15.19 6.40 -18.16
CA ALA A 243 16.14 5.44 -18.71
C ALA A 243 15.74 3.96 -18.45
N MET A 244 15.14 3.67 -17.29
CA MET A 244 14.67 2.32 -16.94
C MET A 244 13.32 1.97 -17.59
N ARG A 245 12.49 2.97 -17.92
CA ARG A 245 11.16 2.75 -18.53
C ARG A 245 11.23 2.23 -19.98
N ARG A 246 12.36 2.41 -20.68
CA ARG A 246 12.54 1.94 -22.07
C ARG A 246 13.01 0.49 -22.20
N ALA A 247 13.44 -0.15 -21.09
CA ALA A 247 13.94 -1.52 -21.11
C ALA A 247 12.85 -2.59 -20.87
N SER A 248 11.62 -2.16 -20.59
CA SER A 248 10.49 -3.04 -20.23
C SER A 248 9.30 -2.96 -21.20
N ALA A 249 9.51 -2.40 -22.40
CA ALA A 249 8.52 -2.29 -23.47
C ALA A 249 8.85 -3.26 -24.61
#